data_AF-A0A2G8KH14-F1
#
_entry.id   AF-A0A2G8KH14-F1
#
_cell.length_a   1.000
_cell.length_b   1.000
_cell.length_c   1.000
_cell.angle_alpha   90.00
_cell.angle_beta   90.00
_cell.angle_gamma   90.00
#
_symmetry.space_group_name_H-M   'P 1'
#
loop_
_entity.id
_entity.type
_entity.pdbx_description
1 polymer ?
#
loop_
_entity_poly.entity_id
_entity_poly.type
_entity_poly.pdbx_seq_one_letter_code
_entity_poly.pdbx_strand_id
1 'polypeptide(L)' 'CDLFDFDKILQKDPIQRLEHAFLVAQLQYSVYPLLEPDDVNVEYPDKRSILTYVAALYKALRSETPVEKALKGYTLHS' A
#
# COMPACT_ATOMS: atom_id res chain seq x y z
N CYS A 1 -8.23 15.08 -5.55
CA CYS A 1 -7.37 15.24 -4.37
C CYS A 1 -6.27 14.21 -4.47
N ASP A 2 -5.01 14.64 -4.49
CA ASP A 2 -3.89 13.71 -4.40
C ASP A 2 -3.82 13.15 -2.99
N LEU A 3 -3.54 11.85 -2.88
CA LEU A 3 -3.54 11.11 -1.63
C LEU A 3 -2.42 11.57 -0.69
N PHE A 4 -1.31 12.03 -1.28
CA PHE A 4 -0.15 12.59 -0.60
C PHE A 4 0.71 13.37 -1.59
N ASP A 5 1.68 14.13 -1.08
CA ASP A 5 2.64 14.90 -1.87
C ASP A 5 3.90 14.06 -2.13
N PHE A 6 4.09 13.64 -3.38
CA PHE A 6 5.18 12.75 -3.77
C PHE A 6 6.56 13.41 -3.60
N ASP A 7 6.68 14.70 -3.92
CA ASP A 7 7.94 15.43 -3.82
C ASP A 7 8.41 15.52 -2.37
N LYS A 8 7.48 15.73 -1.41
CA LYS A 8 7.80 15.69 0.02
C LYS A 8 8.25 14.30 0.49
N ILE A 9 7.67 13.23 -0.03
CA ILE A 9 8.05 11.85 0.34
C ILE A 9 9.42 11.49 -0.21
N LEU A 10 9.78 11.94 -1.42
CA LEU A 10 11.11 11.68 -1.99
C LEU A 10 12.27 12.24 -1.16
N GLN A 11 12.04 13.33 -0.42
CA GLN A 11 13.04 13.93 0.48
C GLN A 11 13.28 13.13 1.78
N LYS A 12 12.46 12.11 2.06
CA LYS A 12 12.60 11.25 3.23
C LYS A 12 13.61 10.13 2.99
N ASP A 13 14.13 9.57 4.07
CA ASP A 13 14.99 8.40 3.99
C ASP A 13 14.22 7.16 3.50
N PRO A 14 14.92 6.12 2.98
CA PRO A 14 14.27 4.96 2.40
C PRO A 14 13.29 4.23 3.33
N ILE A 15 13.59 4.14 4.64
CA ILE A 15 12.73 3.47 5.62
C ILE A 15 11.42 4.24 5.75
N GLN A 16 11.49 5.56 5.96
CA GLN A 16 10.30 6.40 6.05
C GLN A 16 9.44 6.38 4.78
N ARG A 17 10.07 6.23 3.59
CA ARG A 17 9.33 6.09 2.33
C ARG A 17 8.58 4.75 2.27
N LEU A 18 9.20 3.67 2.73
CA LEU A 18 8.59 2.34 2.78
C LEU A 18 7.46 2.29 3.81
N GLU A 19 7.67 2.83 5.01
CA GLU A 19 6.63 2.99 6.04
C GLU A 19 5.41 3.75 5.48
N HIS A 20 5.65 4.89 4.82
CA HIS A 20 4.59 5.66 4.21
C HIS A 20 3.85 4.86 3.12
N ALA A 21 4.57 4.15 2.26
CA ALA A 21 3.96 3.32 1.21
C ALA A 21 3.06 2.22 1.81
N PHE A 22 3.54 1.54 2.86
CA PHE A 22 2.78 0.50 3.56
C PHE A 22 1.55 1.07 4.27
N LEU A 23 1.69 2.21 4.96
CA LEU A 23 0.59 2.87 5.63
C LEU A 23 -0.49 3.29 4.63
N VAL A 24 -0.11 3.88 3.50
CA VAL A 24 -1.03 4.25 2.43
C VAL A 24 -1.76 3.01 1.88
N ALA A 25 -1.03 1.92 1.61
CA ALA A 25 -1.60 0.68 1.13
C ALA A 25 -2.65 0.10 2.11
N GLN A 26 -2.36 0.15 3.40
CA GLN A 26 -3.28 -0.30 4.44
C GLN A 26 -4.50 0.60 4.56
N LEU A 27 -4.33 1.92 4.63
CA LEU A 27 -5.42 2.86 4.87
C LEU A 27 -6.38 2.99 3.68
N GLN A 28 -5.85 2.99 2.46
CA GLN A 28 -6.69 3.19 1.26
C GLN A 28 -7.18 1.89 0.67
N TYR A 29 -6.35 0.84 0.67
CA TYR A 29 -6.62 -0.39 -0.05
C TYR A 29 -6.79 -1.60 0.88
N SER A 30 -6.72 -1.41 2.21
CA SER A 30 -6.81 -2.49 3.21
C SER A 30 -5.78 -3.60 3.03
N VAL A 31 -4.62 -3.27 2.45
CA VAL A 31 -3.49 -4.20 2.27
C VAL A 31 -2.53 -4.04 3.44
N TYR A 32 -2.55 -5.00 4.36
CA TYR A 32 -1.63 -5.00 5.49
C TYR A 32 -0.19 -5.25 5.04
N PRO A 33 0.80 -4.55 5.64
CA PRO A 33 2.21 -4.82 5.36
C PRO A 33 2.55 -6.27 5.76
N LEU A 34 3.05 -7.03 4.79
CA LEU A 34 3.59 -8.38 5.01
C LEU A 34 5.11 -8.35 5.25
N LEU A 35 5.71 -7.17 5.15
CA LEU A 35 7.14 -6.92 5.17
C LEU A 35 7.41 -5.74 6.10
N GLU A 36 8.52 -5.78 6.82
CA GLU A 36 9.02 -4.61 7.53
C GLU A 36 9.87 -3.75 6.59
N PRO A 37 9.89 -2.41 6.76
CA PRO A 37 10.74 -1.52 5.97
C PRO A 37 12.22 -1.95 5.96
N ASP A 38 12.73 -2.41 7.10
CA ASP A 38 14.10 -2.88 7.24
C ASP A 38 14.39 -4.18 6.47
N ASP A 39 13.41 -5.07 6.31
CA ASP A 39 13.56 -6.29 5.49
C ASP A 39 13.62 -5.98 3.98
N VAL A 40 13.14 -4.80 3.59
CA VAL A 40 13.12 -4.34 2.19
C VAL A 40 14.32 -3.44 1.89
N ASN A 41 14.71 -2.57 2.82
CA ASN A 41 15.82 -1.63 2.68
C ASN A 41 17.18 -2.27 2.97
N VAL A 42 17.45 -3.41 2.34
CA VAL A 42 18.73 -4.12 2.37
C VAL A 42 19.28 -4.27 0.96
N GLU A 43 20.55 -4.63 0.84
CA GLU A 43 21.23 -4.81 -0.45
C GLU A 43 20.54 -5.90 -1.31
N TYR A 44 20.04 -6.97 -0.66
CA TYR A 44 19.42 -8.12 -1.31
C TYR A 44 18.11 -8.52 -0.61
N PRO A 45 16.99 -7.83 -0.89
CA PRO A 45 15.70 -8.20 -0.30
C PRO A 45 15.18 -9.52 -0.88
N ASP A 46 14.36 -10.25 -0.12
CA ASP A 46 13.79 -11.51 -0.58
C ASP A 46 12.78 -11.29 -1.72
N LYS A 47 13.11 -11.80 -2.91
CA LYS A 47 12.29 -11.57 -4.12
C LYS A 47 10.89 -12.18 -4.00
N ARG A 48 10.75 -13.30 -3.27
CA ARG A 48 9.46 -14.00 -3.14
C ARG A 48 8.51 -13.20 -2.26
N SER A 49 9.02 -12.64 -1.17
CA SER A 49 8.28 -11.82 -0.23
C SER A 49 7.82 -10.50 -0.88
N ILE A 50 8.71 -9.82 -1.62
CA ILE A 50 8.38 -8.63 -2.42
C ILE A 50 7.30 -8.93 -3.45
N LEU A 51 7.47 -10.00 -4.24
CA LEU A 51 6.48 -10.37 -5.27
C LEU A 51 5.12 -10.71 -4.66
N THR A 52 5.11 -11.40 -3.51
CA THR A 52 3.89 -11.74 -2.78
C THR A 52 3.16 -10.48 -2.34
N TYR A 53 3.87 -9.51 -1.77
CA TYR A 53 3.29 -8.24 -1.34
C TYR A 53 2.75 -7.43 -2.52
N VAL A 54 3.52 -7.30 -3.61
CA VAL A 54 3.09 -6.58 -4.82
C VAL A 54 1.89 -7.27 -5.49
N ALA A 55 1.83 -8.60 -5.49
CA ALA A 55 0.67 -9.34 -6.02
C ALA A 55 -0.59 -9.11 -5.17
N ALA A 56 -0.46 -9.04 -3.84
CA ALA A 56 -1.57 -8.70 -2.95
C ALA A 56 -2.07 -7.26 -3.21
N LEU A 57 -1.15 -6.31 -3.38
CA LEU A 57 -1.49 -4.92 -3.71
C LEU A 57 -2.20 -4.82 -5.06
N TYR A 58 -1.70 -5.51 -6.10
CA TYR A 58 -2.32 -5.55 -7.41
C TYR A 58 -3.75 -6.13 -7.35
N LYS A 59 -3.95 -7.19 -6.56
CA LYS A 59 -5.28 -7.76 -6.35
C LYS A 59 -6.22 -6.74 -5.71
N ALA A 60 -5.77 -6.02 -4.67
CA ALA A 60 -6.58 -5.00 -4.00
C ALA A 60 -6.94 -3.82 -4.93
N LEU A 61 -5.98 -3.33 -5.72
CA LEU A 61 -6.20 -2.27 -6.69
C LEU A 61 -7.20 -2.66 -7.79
N ARG A 62 -7.24 -3.95 -8.16
CA ARG A 62 -8.19 -4.47 -9.15
C ARG A 62 -9.54 -4.84 -8.58
N SER A 63 -9.61 -5.24 -7.31
CA SER A 63 -10.88 -5.55 -6.63
C SER A 63 -11.68 -4.28 -6.33
N GLU A 64 -11.06 -3.09 -6.32
CA GLU A 64 -11.78 -1.81 -6.39
C GLU A 64 -12.51 -1.58 -7.73
N THR A 65 -13.28 -2.57 -8.17
CA THR A 65 -14.33 -2.37 -9.17
C THR A 65 -15.34 -1.36 -8.60
N PRO A 66 -15.99 -0.55 -9.46
CA PRO A 66 -17.03 0.39 -9.03
C PRO A 66 -18.11 -0.26 -8.16
N VAL A 67 -18.37 -1.57 -8.35
CA VAL A 67 -19.35 -2.36 -7.60
C VAL A 67 -18.94 -2.53 -6.13
N GLU A 68 -17.71 -2.93 -5.85
CA GLU A 68 -17.24 -3.10 -4.45
C GLU A 68 -17.14 -1.77 -3.71
N LYS A 69 -16.76 -0.70 -4.44
CA LYS A 69 -16.73 0.67 -3.91
C LYS A 69 -18.14 1.19 -3.58
N ALA A 70 -19.13 0.90 -4.44
CA ALA A 70 -20.53 1.24 -4.20
C ALA A 70 -21.13 0.48 -3.01
N LEU A 71 -20.78 -0.80 -2.84
CA LEU A 71 -21.23 -1.61 -1.70
C LEU A 71 -20.65 -1.10 -0.37
N LYS A 72 -19.37 -0.75 -0.31
CA LYS A 72 -18.76 -0.15 0.90
C LYS A 72 -19.33 1.22 1.23
N GLY A 73 -19.67 2.03 0.23
CA GLY A 73 -20.33 3.33 0.42
C GLY A 73 -21.74 3.24 0.99
N TYR A 74 -22.47 2.16 0.69
CA TYR A 74 -23.83 1.92 1.21
C TYR A 74 -23.86 1.52 2.69
N THR A 75 -22.83 0.84 3.20
CA THR A 75 -22.79 0.36 4.59
C THR A 75 -22.42 1.45 5.60
N LEU A 76 -21.81 2.56 5.17
CA LEU A 76 -21.36 3.65 6.06
C LEU A 76 -22.42 4.74 6.31
N HIS A 77 -23.59 4.64 5.67
CA HIS A 77 -24.69 5.60 5.79
C HIS A 77 -26.02 4.97 6.29
N SER A 78 -25.97 3.80 6.94
CA SER A 78 -27.12 3.16 7.59
C SER A 78 -26.88 2.99 9.09
#